data_AF-A0A941YBE2-F1
#
_entry.id   AF-A0A941YBE2-F1
#
_cell.length_a   1.000
_cell.length_b   1.000
_cell.length_c   1.000
_cell.angle_alpha   90.00
_cell.angle_beta   90.00
_cell.angle_gamma   90.00
#
_symmetry.space_group_name_H-M   'P 1'
#
loop_
_entity.id
_entity.type
_entity.pdbx_description
1 polymer ?
#
loop_
_entity_poly.entity_id
_entity_poly.type
_entity_poly.pdbx_seq_one_letter_code
_entity_poly.pdbx_strand_id
1 'polypeptide(L)'
;MVLPDNFGSKLGAWDPVHGWIPVTYLNCFQKQSISGVCRILAATAGSTTQLLTDLLDFFPGPYRMAYLLVTPPEGFEPMKYEVTGLDKSQIVDLFGRFRGFLESDARHHLWIHAEGGGGTLICDEHDWIYVYGNLGAVEEFLIERGFGEEMPTIPFPHLHNESSANDPDMQALLAFFDWKAQPVSNLG
;
A
#
# COMPACT_ATOMS: atom_id res chain seq x y z
N MET A 1 -11.74 -7.97 19.00
CA MET A 1 -10.95 -6.91 19.64
C MET A 1 -10.80 -5.82 18.59
N VAL A 2 -11.03 -4.56 18.91
CA VAL A 2 -11.06 -3.47 17.91
C VAL A 2 -10.09 -2.38 18.39
N LEU A 3 -9.38 -1.77 17.44
CA LEU A 3 -8.54 -0.61 17.73
C LEU A 3 -9.42 0.58 18.15
N PRO A 4 -8.89 1.53 18.94
CA PRO A 4 -9.60 2.76 19.28
C PRO A 4 -10.09 3.52 18.04
N ASP A 5 -11.22 4.22 18.15
CA ASP A 5 -11.66 5.14 17.10
C ASP A 5 -10.59 6.20 16.82
N ASN A 6 -10.45 6.60 15.56
CA ASN A 6 -9.45 7.58 15.11
C ASN A 6 -8.00 7.16 15.40
N PHE A 7 -7.71 5.86 15.40
CA PHE A 7 -6.36 5.31 15.62
C PHE A 7 -5.29 5.90 14.68
N GLY A 8 -5.70 6.29 13.47
CA GLY A 8 -4.87 7.06 12.54
C GLY A 8 -3.72 6.28 11.88
N SER A 9 -3.71 4.96 12.01
CA SER A 9 -2.73 4.07 11.38
C SER A 9 -3.41 2.77 10.97
N LYS A 10 -2.89 2.10 9.93
CA LYS A 10 -3.37 0.79 9.49
C LYS A 10 -3.19 -0.31 10.53
N LEU A 11 -2.13 -0.24 11.33
CA LEU A 11 -1.73 -1.31 12.21
C LEU A 11 -1.58 -0.83 13.64
N GLY A 12 -2.13 -1.59 14.59
CA GLY A 12 -1.86 -1.46 16.01
C GLY A 12 -0.99 -2.60 16.53
N ALA A 13 0.01 -2.28 17.35
CA ALA A 13 0.79 -3.22 18.14
C ALA A 13 0.33 -3.23 19.59
N TRP A 14 0.32 -4.40 20.24
CA TRP A 14 0.03 -4.47 21.66
C TRP A 14 1.24 -4.08 22.50
N ASP A 15 1.06 -3.05 23.33
CA ASP A 15 1.97 -2.65 24.38
C ASP A 15 1.34 -2.98 25.75
N PRO A 16 2.06 -3.66 26.67
CA PRO A 16 1.50 -4.08 27.95
C PRO A 16 1.18 -2.93 28.91
N VAL A 17 1.70 -1.72 28.66
CA VAL A 17 1.49 -0.52 29.49
C VAL A 17 0.44 0.40 28.88
N HIS A 18 0.48 0.57 27.56
CA HIS A 18 -0.32 1.56 26.84
C HIS A 18 -1.49 0.95 26.04
N GLY A 19 -1.60 -0.37 25.99
CA GLY A 19 -2.58 -1.08 25.17
C GLY A 19 -2.20 -1.05 23.70
N TRP A 20 -3.16 -0.85 22.81
CA TRP A 20 -2.88 -0.77 21.37
C TRP A 20 -2.24 0.57 21.00
N ILE A 21 -1.04 0.53 20.40
CA ILE A 21 -0.31 1.70 19.91
C ILE A 21 -0.10 1.62 18.39
N PRO A 22 -0.11 2.74 17.65
CA PRO A 22 0.14 2.74 16.22
C PRO A 22 1.51 2.13 15.88
N VAL A 23 1.56 1.28 14.86
CA VAL A 23 2.82 0.82 14.30
C VAL A 23 3.40 1.94 13.43
N THR A 24 4.67 2.25 13.68
CA THR A 24 5.47 3.15 12.86
C THR A 24 6.72 2.41 12.39
N TYR A 25 6.93 2.34 11.10
CA TYR A 25 8.13 1.73 10.53
C TYR A 25 9.34 2.65 10.61
N LEU A 26 10.54 2.07 10.52
CA LEU A 26 11.74 2.80 10.13
C LEU A 26 11.79 2.89 8.60
N ASN A 27 12.66 3.76 8.07
CA ASN A 27 13.02 3.70 6.66
C ASN A 27 13.95 2.50 6.44
N CYS A 28 13.39 1.39 5.97
CA CYS A 28 14.15 0.17 5.72
C CYS A 28 13.70 -0.54 4.45
N PHE A 29 14.61 -1.31 3.87
CA PHE A 29 14.32 -2.16 2.72
C PHE A 29 15.14 -3.45 2.75
N GLN A 30 14.62 -4.48 2.09
CA GLN A 30 15.33 -5.73 1.87
C GLN A 30 15.13 -6.21 0.43
N LYS A 31 16.22 -6.62 -0.22
CA LYS A 31 16.15 -7.39 -1.46
C LYS A 31 15.74 -8.82 -1.19
N GLN A 32 14.72 -9.28 -1.91
CA GLN A 32 14.21 -10.64 -1.79
C GLN A 32 14.31 -11.36 -3.13
N SER A 33 14.67 -12.64 -3.09
CA SER A 33 14.57 -13.56 -4.21
C SER A 33 13.72 -14.75 -3.78
N ILE A 34 12.50 -14.83 -4.29
CA ILE A 34 11.52 -15.86 -3.92
C ILE A 34 11.11 -16.58 -5.20
N SER A 35 11.37 -17.89 -5.25
CA SER A 35 11.03 -18.73 -6.42
C SER A 35 11.55 -18.19 -7.75
N GLY A 36 12.74 -17.58 -7.74
CA GLY A 36 13.38 -16.99 -8.93
C GLY A 36 12.89 -15.59 -9.29
N VAL A 37 11.95 -15.01 -8.53
CA VAL A 37 11.49 -13.63 -8.70
C VAL A 37 12.22 -12.73 -7.71
N CYS A 38 12.95 -11.75 -8.24
CA CYS A 38 13.61 -10.72 -7.44
C CYS A 38 12.68 -9.51 -7.22
N ARG A 39 12.67 -8.98 -6.00
CA ARG A 39 11.95 -7.75 -5.62
C ARG A 39 12.68 -7.01 -4.51
N ILE A 40 12.32 -5.76 -4.30
CA ILE A 40 12.64 -5.02 -3.07
C ILE A 40 11.37 -4.95 -2.23
N LEU A 41 11.46 -5.27 -0.95
CA LEU A 41 10.45 -4.98 0.05
C LEU A 41 10.91 -3.77 0.85
N ALA A 42 10.12 -2.72 0.93
CA ALA A 42 10.43 -1.50 1.66
C ALA A 42 9.30 -1.11 2.61
N ALA A 43 9.66 -0.44 3.71
CA ALA A 43 8.74 0.27 4.58
C ALA A 43 9.32 1.65 4.92
N THR A 44 8.47 2.62 5.21
CA THR A 44 8.90 4.00 5.47
C THR A 44 8.34 4.54 6.78
N ALA A 45 9.14 5.35 7.48
CA ALA A 45 8.69 6.18 8.58
C ALA A 45 7.88 7.41 8.11
N GLY A 46 7.90 7.68 6.80
CA GLY A 46 7.21 8.79 6.18
C GLY A 46 5.86 8.40 5.58
N SER A 47 5.49 9.07 4.50
CA SER A 47 4.24 8.83 3.77
C SER A 47 4.42 7.69 2.76
N THR A 48 3.65 6.62 2.93
CA THR A 48 3.60 5.48 2.00
C THR A 48 3.17 5.94 0.61
N THR A 49 2.17 6.82 0.51
CA THR A 49 1.69 7.35 -0.78
C THR A 49 2.72 8.24 -1.47
N GLN A 50 3.51 9.00 -0.71
CA GLN A 50 4.63 9.76 -1.27
C GLN A 50 5.74 8.83 -1.77
N LEU A 51 6.11 7.80 -1.02
CA LEU A 51 7.13 6.85 -1.45
C LEU A 51 6.69 6.12 -2.73
N LEU A 52 5.42 5.69 -2.83
CA LEU A 52 4.87 5.14 -4.06
C LEU A 52 4.97 6.12 -5.23
N THR A 53 4.62 7.40 -5.01
CA THR A 53 4.72 8.47 -6.02
C THR A 53 6.13 8.62 -6.56
N ASP A 54 7.11 8.61 -5.67
CA ASP A 54 8.52 8.77 -6.05
C ASP A 54 9.04 7.52 -6.77
N LEU A 55 8.60 6.33 -6.35
CA LEU A 55 8.97 5.08 -7.00
C LEU A 55 8.41 4.94 -8.43
N LEU A 56 7.33 5.67 -8.76
CA LEU A 56 6.81 5.68 -10.14
C LEU A 56 7.81 6.29 -11.15
N ASP A 57 8.77 7.12 -10.71
CA ASP A 57 9.77 7.71 -11.61
C ASP A 57 10.73 6.69 -12.22
N PHE A 58 10.81 5.49 -11.65
CA PHE A 58 11.64 4.40 -12.17
C PHE A 58 10.99 3.58 -13.26
N PHE A 59 9.71 3.85 -13.56
CA PHE A 59 8.92 3.06 -14.51
C PHE A 59 8.21 3.95 -15.53
N PRO A 60 8.29 3.62 -16.83
CA PRO A 60 7.60 4.39 -17.85
C PRO A 60 6.08 4.19 -17.75
N GLY A 61 5.33 5.30 -17.80
CA GLY A 61 3.88 5.27 -18.00
C GLY A 61 3.49 4.90 -19.44
N PRO A 62 2.19 4.68 -19.73
CA PRO A 62 1.06 4.76 -18.82
C PRO A 62 1.01 3.59 -17.82
N TYR A 63 0.15 3.73 -16.81
CA TYR A 63 0.02 2.79 -15.70
C TYR A 63 -1.37 2.17 -15.65
N ARG A 64 -1.40 0.92 -15.20
CA ARG A 64 -2.59 0.23 -14.74
C ARG A 64 -2.57 0.20 -13.22
N MET A 65 -3.65 0.63 -12.58
CA MET A 65 -3.82 0.59 -11.14
C MET A 65 -4.92 -0.39 -10.76
N ALA A 66 -4.68 -1.19 -9.72
CA ALA A 66 -5.70 -2.00 -9.08
C ALA A 66 -5.79 -1.65 -7.59
N TYR A 67 -7.00 -1.37 -7.13
CA TYR A 67 -7.36 -1.27 -5.72
C TYR A 67 -8.06 -2.57 -5.32
N LEU A 68 -7.51 -3.29 -4.35
CA LEU A 68 -8.10 -4.53 -3.84
C LEU A 68 -8.74 -4.21 -2.50
N LEU A 69 -10.06 -4.38 -2.41
CA LEU A 69 -10.80 -4.35 -1.14
C LEU A 69 -10.76 -5.77 -0.55
N VAL A 70 -9.92 -5.97 0.47
CA VAL A 70 -9.62 -7.28 1.06
C VAL A 70 -10.52 -7.56 2.26
N THR A 71 -10.70 -6.58 3.15
CA THR A 71 -11.56 -6.66 4.34
C THR A 71 -12.72 -5.67 4.21
N PRO A 72 -13.74 -5.98 3.37
CA PRO A 72 -14.84 -5.05 3.12
C PRO A 72 -15.67 -4.76 4.38
N PRO A 73 -16.27 -3.55 4.50
CA PRO A 73 -17.30 -3.30 5.50
C PRO A 73 -18.55 -4.13 5.22
N GLU A 74 -19.46 -4.20 6.19
CA GLU A 74 -20.72 -4.94 6.05
C GLU A 74 -21.51 -4.51 4.80
N GLY A 75 -21.98 -5.48 4.02
CA GLY A 75 -22.71 -5.25 2.77
C GLY A 75 -21.83 -5.07 1.53
N PHE A 76 -20.51 -5.11 1.66
CA PHE A 76 -19.56 -5.17 0.56
C PHE A 76 -18.89 -6.54 0.46
N GLU A 77 -18.49 -6.93 -0.75
CA GLU A 77 -17.74 -8.15 -1.02
C GLU A 77 -16.27 -7.83 -1.29
N PRO A 78 -15.34 -8.78 -1.04
CA PRO A 78 -13.94 -8.61 -1.46
C PRO A 78 -13.84 -8.51 -2.98
N MET A 79 -13.35 -7.38 -3.47
CA MET A 79 -13.33 -7.04 -4.89
C MET A 79 -12.02 -6.39 -5.30
N LYS A 80 -11.56 -6.69 -6.51
CA LYS A 80 -10.48 -5.99 -7.19
C LYS A 80 -11.09 -4.99 -8.18
N TYR A 81 -10.75 -3.73 -8.03
CA TYR A 81 -11.15 -2.62 -8.88
C TYR A 81 -9.95 -2.20 -9.72
N GLU A 82 -10.04 -2.27 -11.04
CA GLU A 82 -8.91 -2.00 -11.93
C GLU A 82 -9.22 -0.88 -12.93
N VAL A 83 -8.23 -0.02 -13.17
CA VAL A 83 -8.25 1.04 -14.18
C VAL A 83 -6.92 1.04 -14.95
N THR A 84 -6.97 1.36 -16.24
CA THR A 84 -5.83 1.32 -17.19
C THR A 84 -5.61 2.68 -17.83
N GLY A 85 -4.44 2.90 -18.41
CA GLY A 85 -4.13 4.09 -19.18
C GLY A 85 -3.93 5.35 -18.33
N LEU A 86 -3.60 5.20 -17.04
CA LEU A 86 -3.34 6.32 -16.16
C LEU A 86 -1.98 6.96 -16.46
N ASP A 87 -1.90 8.27 -16.42
CA ASP A 87 -0.61 8.96 -16.27
C ASP A 87 -0.22 9.12 -14.79
N LYS A 88 1.04 9.54 -14.55
CA LYS A 88 1.54 9.75 -13.17
C LYS A 88 0.71 10.79 -12.41
N SER A 89 0.25 11.85 -13.08
CA SER A 89 -0.49 12.94 -12.42
C SER A 89 -1.84 12.48 -11.89
N GLN A 90 -2.54 11.60 -12.61
CA GLN A 90 -3.80 11.02 -12.15
C GLN A 90 -3.63 10.13 -10.91
N ILE A 91 -2.50 9.42 -10.80
CA ILE A 91 -2.15 8.64 -9.60
C ILE A 91 -1.86 9.57 -8.43
N VAL A 92 -1.08 10.64 -8.67
CA VAL A 92 -0.77 11.66 -7.66
C VAL A 92 -2.04 12.36 -7.16
N ASP A 93 -2.99 12.66 -8.04
CA ASP A 93 -4.27 13.27 -7.66
C ASP A 93 -5.10 12.33 -6.77
N LEU A 94 -5.15 11.03 -7.12
CA LEU A 94 -5.80 10.02 -6.28
C LEU A 94 -5.14 9.95 -4.90
N PHE A 95 -3.81 9.87 -4.85
CA PHE A 95 -3.08 9.85 -3.59
C PHE A 95 -3.28 11.13 -2.78
N GLY A 96 -3.20 12.30 -3.39
CA GLY A 96 -3.44 13.57 -2.71
C GLY A 96 -4.83 13.65 -2.10
N ARG A 97 -5.85 13.15 -2.81
CA ARG A 97 -7.25 13.15 -2.32
C ARG A 97 -7.49 12.14 -1.20
N PHE A 98 -6.97 10.92 -1.33
CA PHE A 98 -7.32 9.81 -0.44
C PHE A 98 -6.18 9.41 0.52
N ARG A 99 -5.11 10.19 0.63
CA ARG A 99 -3.96 9.88 1.48
C ARG A 99 -4.34 9.47 2.89
N GLY A 100 -5.21 10.25 3.55
CA GLY A 100 -5.64 9.96 4.91
C GLY A 100 -6.26 8.57 5.04
N PHE A 101 -7.16 8.20 4.12
CA PHE A 101 -7.75 6.87 4.06
C PHE A 101 -6.72 5.79 3.72
N LEU A 102 -5.93 6.00 2.66
CA LEU A 102 -4.94 5.04 2.16
C LEU A 102 -3.80 4.74 3.14
N GLU A 103 -3.50 5.65 4.08
CA GLU A 103 -2.43 5.49 5.08
C GLU A 103 -2.96 5.14 6.48
N SER A 104 -4.28 5.16 6.72
CA SER A 104 -4.86 4.87 8.04
C SER A 104 -5.79 3.66 8.09
N ASP A 105 -6.17 3.09 6.94
CA ASP A 105 -7.09 1.96 6.87
C ASP A 105 -6.46 0.71 6.24
N ALA A 106 -6.56 -0.43 6.92
CA ALA A 106 -5.96 -1.69 6.53
C ALA A 106 -6.83 -2.54 5.60
N ARG A 107 -8.02 -2.09 5.18
CA ARG A 107 -8.93 -2.93 4.37
C ARG A 107 -8.47 -3.25 2.95
N HIS A 108 -7.33 -2.72 2.51
CA HIS A 108 -7.00 -2.65 1.10
C HIS A 108 -5.54 -2.90 0.76
N HIS A 109 -5.33 -3.37 -0.47
CA HIS A 109 -4.04 -3.31 -1.16
C HIS A 109 -4.14 -2.38 -2.37
N LEU A 110 -3.00 -1.86 -2.80
CA LEU A 110 -2.88 -1.08 -4.02
C LEU A 110 -1.77 -1.62 -4.90
N TRP A 111 -2.09 -1.97 -6.15
CA TRP A 111 -1.13 -2.44 -7.12
C TRP A 111 -1.04 -1.45 -8.27
N ILE A 112 0.17 -1.09 -8.69
CA ILE A 112 0.42 -0.22 -9.84
C ILE A 112 1.41 -0.91 -10.77
N HIS A 113 1.03 -1.06 -12.03
CA HIS A 113 1.82 -1.71 -13.07
C HIS A 113 2.12 -0.71 -14.18
N ALA A 114 3.36 -0.66 -14.64
CA ALA A 114 3.68 0.01 -15.90
C ALA A 114 3.14 -0.83 -17.07
N GLU A 115 2.28 -0.26 -17.91
CA GLU A 115 1.60 -1.00 -18.99
C GLU A 115 2.56 -1.42 -20.11
N GLY A 116 3.60 -0.63 -20.36
CA GLY A 116 4.71 -1.01 -21.25
C GLY A 116 5.61 -2.11 -20.69
N GLY A 117 5.32 -2.63 -19.49
CA GLY A 117 6.18 -3.50 -18.73
C GLY A 117 7.27 -2.73 -17.98
N GLY A 118 8.19 -3.47 -17.36
CA GLY A 118 9.37 -2.88 -16.71
C GLY A 118 9.21 -2.57 -15.23
N GLY A 119 7.99 -2.60 -14.67
CA GLY A 119 7.84 -2.55 -13.22
C GLY A 119 6.45 -2.77 -12.65
N THR A 120 6.43 -3.08 -11.36
CA THR A 120 5.21 -3.23 -10.55
C THR A 120 5.49 -2.76 -9.13
N LEU A 121 4.58 -1.96 -8.59
CA LEU A 121 4.53 -1.53 -7.20
C LEU A 121 3.30 -2.17 -6.55
N ILE A 122 3.48 -2.77 -5.38
CA ILE A 122 2.40 -3.29 -4.56
C ILE A 122 2.54 -2.68 -3.19
N CYS A 123 1.50 -2.04 -2.67
CA CYS A 123 1.37 -1.68 -1.28
C CYS A 123 0.30 -2.57 -0.65
N ASP A 124 0.62 -3.20 0.48
CA ASP A 124 -0.34 -4.05 1.19
C ASP A 124 -0.97 -3.33 2.40
N GLU A 125 -1.75 -4.06 3.18
CA GLU A 125 -2.45 -3.60 4.37
C GLU A 125 -1.52 -3.24 5.54
N HIS A 126 -0.23 -3.58 5.43
CA HIS A 126 0.80 -3.31 6.42
C HIS A 126 1.69 -2.12 6.05
N ASP A 127 1.31 -1.33 5.04
CA ASP A 127 2.15 -0.26 4.45
C ASP A 127 3.51 -0.76 3.92
N TRP A 128 3.61 -2.07 3.64
CA TRP A 128 4.76 -2.64 2.98
C TRP A 128 4.67 -2.42 1.48
N ILE A 129 5.75 -1.92 0.90
CA ILE A 129 5.86 -1.66 -0.54
C ILE A 129 6.77 -2.73 -1.16
N TYR A 130 6.22 -3.50 -2.08
CA TYR A 130 6.97 -4.42 -2.92
C TYR A 130 7.22 -3.79 -4.27
N VAL A 131 8.48 -3.72 -4.66
CA VAL A 131 8.94 -3.17 -5.93
C VAL A 131 9.51 -4.28 -6.79
N TYR A 132 8.99 -4.39 -8.00
CA TYR A 132 9.47 -5.29 -9.04
C TYR A 132 9.93 -4.46 -10.24
N GLY A 133 11.06 -4.85 -10.83
CA GLY A 133 11.66 -4.12 -11.95
C GLY A 133 12.57 -2.97 -11.49
N ASN A 134 13.55 -2.64 -12.33
CA ASN A 134 14.55 -1.58 -12.09
C ASN A 134 15.19 -1.58 -10.68
N LEU A 135 15.44 -2.77 -10.13
CA LEU A 135 15.80 -2.94 -8.71
C LEU A 135 17.10 -2.23 -8.32
N GLY A 136 18.08 -2.15 -9.22
CA GLY A 136 19.34 -1.45 -8.96
C GLY A 136 19.16 0.05 -8.74
N ALA A 137 18.42 0.72 -9.63
CA ALA A 137 18.16 2.15 -9.49
C ALA A 137 17.27 2.47 -8.29
N VAL A 138 16.29 1.58 -8.01
CA VAL A 138 15.43 1.70 -6.82
C VAL A 138 16.24 1.54 -5.54
N GLU A 139 17.14 0.57 -5.47
CA GLU A 139 18.04 0.38 -4.33
C GLU A 139 18.92 1.61 -4.07
N GLU A 140 19.59 2.11 -5.11
CA GLU A 140 20.43 3.32 -5.02
C GLU A 140 19.63 4.50 -4.48
N PHE A 141 18.42 4.71 -5.00
CA PHE A 141 17.51 5.75 -4.56
C PHE A 141 17.07 5.62 -3.10
N LEU A 142 16.76 4.41 -2.63
CA LEU A 142 16.39 4.17 -1.23
C LEU A 142 17.58 4.47 -0.30
N ILE A 143 18.79 4.04 -0.68
CA ILE A 143 20.03 4.31 0.08
C ILE A 143 20.30 5.81 0.15
N GLU A 144 20.20 6.54 -0.96
CA GLU A 144 20.39 8.00 -1.02
C GLU A 144 19.41 8.76 -0.11
N ARG A 145 18.24 8.18 0.17
CA ARG A 145 17.23 8.72 1.08
C ARG A 145 17.35 8.23 2.51
N GLY A 146 18.43 7.54 2.83
CA GLY A 146 18.75 7.09 4.18
C GLY A 146 17.94 5.87 4.63
N PHE A 147 17.44 5.05 3.70
CA PHE A 147 16.88 3.76 4.07
C PHE A 147 18.01 2.78 4.42
N GLY A 148 17.84 2.06 5.53
CA GLY A 148 18.73 0.95 5.89
C GLY A 148 18.38 -0.34 5.16
N GLU A 149 19.38 -1.15 4.82
CA GLU A 149 19.17 -2.50 4.29
C GLU A 149 18.81 -3.46 5.43
N GLU A 150 17.55 -3.43 5.84
CA GLU A 150 16.97 -4.21 6.94
C GLU A 150 15.58 -4.71 6.54
N MET A 151 15.19 -5.88 7.06
CA MET A 151 13.85 -6.44 6.82
C MET A 151 12.80 -5.65 7.61
N PRO A 152 11.75 -5.10 6.97
CA PRO A 152 10.59 -4.59 7.71
C PRO A 152 9.98 -5.68 8.59
N THR A 153 9.57 -5.34 9.80
CA THR A 153 8.97 -6.30 10.75
C THR A 153 7.54 -5.89 11.10
N ILE A 154 6.63 -6.86 11.08
CA ILE A 154 5.28 -6.68 11.63
C ILE A 154 5.33 -7.13 13.10
N PRO A 155 4.88 -6.30 14.05
CA PRO A 155 4.88 -6.66 15.46
C PRO A 155 3.91 -7.81 15.75
N PHE A 156 4.13 -8.50 16.86
CA PHE A 156 3.22 -9.54 17.33
C PHE A 156 2.94 -9.39 18.84
N PRO A 157 1.66 -9.41 19.27
CA PRO A 157 0.45 -9.43 18.43
C PRO A 157 0.18 -8.06 17.77
N HIS A 158 -0.54 -8.07 16.65
CA HIS A 158 -1.01 -6.85 15.96
C HIS A 158 -2.49 -6.96 15.58
N LEU A 159 -3.12 -5.81 15.31
CA LEU A 159 -4.46 -5.69 14.74
C LEU A 159 -4.44 -4.75 13.53
N HIS A 160 -5.32 -5.03 12.58
CA HIS A 160 -5.64 -4.19 11.44
C HIS A 160 -6.72 -3.18 11.82
N ASN A 161 -6.62 -1.95 11.29
CA ASN A 161 -7.60 -0.89 11.48
C ASN A 161 -8.52 -0.79 10.26
N GLU A 162 -9.71 -1.38 10.34
CA GLU A 162 -10.76 -1.20 9.32
C GLU A 162 -11.91 -0.32 9.87
N SER A 163 -11.60 0.95 10.16
CA SER A 163 -12.56 1.85 10.81
C SER A 163 -13.73 2.22 9.89
N SER A 164 -14.98 2.06 10.35
CA SER A 164 -16.16 2.51 9.60
C SER A 164 -16.21 4.03 9.36
N ALA A 165 -15.43 4.81 10.12
CA ALA A 165 -15.24 6.25 9.86
C ALA A 165 -14.64 6.53 8.47
N ASN A 166 -13.93 5.55 7.90
CA ASN A 166 -13.32 5.63 6.57
C ASN A 166 -14.23 5.14 5.43
N ASP A 167 -15.41 4.60 5.72
CA ASP A 167 -16.35 4.11 4.70
C ASP A 167 -16.72 5.18 3.65
N PRO A 168 -16.94 6.46 4.01
CA PRO A 168 -17.20 7.51 3.02
C PRO A 168 -16.02 7.73 2.05
N ASP A 169 -14.78 7.67 2.54
CA ASP A 169 -13.59 7.84 1.70
C ASP A 169 -13.37 6.62 0.80
N MET A 170 -13.62 5.41 1.32
CA MET A 170 -13.63 4.19 0.50
C MET A 170 -14.62 4.32 -0.66
N GLN A 171 -15.87 4.71 -0.38
CA GLN A 171 -16.90 4.89 -1.41
C GLN A 171 -16.52 5.99 -2.41
N ALA A 172 -15.94 7.09 -1.93
CA ALA A 172 -15.48 8.17 -2.79
C ALA A 172 -14.29 7.74 -3.68
N LEU A 173 -13.39 6.89 -3.19
CA LEU A 173 -12.31 6.29 -3.99
C LEU A 173 -12.88 5.38 -5.08
N LEU A 174 -13.86 4.54 -4.74
CA LEU A 174 -14.53 3.66 -5.70
C LEU A 174 -15.36 4.43 -6.75
N ALA A 175 -15.69 5.69 -6.49
CA ALA A 175 -16.35 6.58 -7.45
C ALA A 175 -15.37 7.51 -8.20
N PHE A 176 -14.07 7.50 -7.86
CA PHE A 176 -13.09 8.43 -8.41
C PHE A 176 -12.73 8.16 -9.87
N PHE A 177 -12.70 6.88 -10.25
CA PHE A 177 -12.46 6.43 -11.61
C PHE A 177 -13.58 5.49 -12.07
N ASP A 178 -13.65 5.24 -13.39
CA ASP A 178 -14.50 4.21 -13.98
C ASP A 178 -13.87 2.82 -13.79
N TRP A 179 -13.76 2.39 -12.53
CA TRP A 179 -13.15 1.13 -12.16
C TRP A 179 -13.87 -0.07 -12.78
N LYS A 180 -13.09 -1.04 -13.27
CA LYS A 180 -13.60 -2.37 -13.64
C LYS A 180 -13.50 -3.29 -12.42
N ALA A 181 -14.65 -3.62 -11.84
CA ALA A 181 -14.73 -4.49 -10.68
C ALA A 181 -14.74 -5.97 -11.08
N GLN A 182 -13.97 -6.78 -10.36
CA GLN A 182 -13.97 -8.24 -10.45
C GLN A 182 -13.78 -8.84 -9.05
N PRO A 183 -14.36 -10.02 -8.75
CA PRO A 183 -14.10 -10.71 -7.49
C PRO A 183 -12.60 -10.93 -7.29
N VAL A 184 -12.12 -10.84 -6.04
CA VAL A 184 -10.76 -11.28 -5.74
C VAL A 184 -10.71 -12.80 -5.87
N SER A 185 -10.23 -13.29 -7.01
CA SER A 185 -9.98 -14.72 -7.18
C SER A 185 -8.70 -15.09 -6.40
N ASN A 186 -8.89 -15.84 -5.32
CA ASN A 186 -7.92 -16.42 -4.36
C ASN A 186 -8.02 -15.79 -2.96
N LEU A 187 -9.01 -16.26 -2.18
CA LEU A 187 -8.92 -16.38 -0.72
C LEU A 187 -8.65 -17.86 -0.34
N GLY A 188 -7.91 -18.57 -1.19
CA GLY A 188 -7.54 -19.98 -1.00
C GLY A 188 -6.13 -20.13 -0.49
#